data_AF-A0A239MVJ0-F1
#
_entry.id   AF-A0A239MVJ0-F1
#
_cell.length_a   1.000
_cell.length_b   1.000
_cell.length_c   1.000
_cell.angle_alpha   90.00
_cell.angle_beta   90.00
_cell.angle_gamma   90.00
#
_symmetry.space_group_name_H-M   'P 1'
#
loop_
_entity.id
_entity.type
_entity.pdbx_description
1 polymer ?
#
loop_
_entity_poly.entity_id
_entity_poly.type
_entity_poly.pdbx_seq_one_letter_code
_entity_poly.pdbx_strand_id
1 'polypeptide(L)'
;MGFKQVRTSDISGKELHDDEVINIVVRTHGKLSEPKQIDVAEAEIAPLKTTSGLAELEYRRPYGTSTTVFTTETELDNVVPLKVLQDADGIRGRRRGVWID
;
A
#
# COMPACT_ATOMS: atom_id res chain seq x y z
N MET A 1 12.23 5.75 27.41
CA MET A 1 12.68 5.33 26.08
C MET A 1 11.53 5.58 25.13
N GLY A 2 11.68 6.50 24.18
CA GLY A 2 10.64 6.77 23.18
C GLY A 2 10.68 5.70 22.10
N PHE A 3 9.55 5.05 21.83
CA PHE A 3 9.42 4.16 20.69
C PHE A 3 9.37 5.03 19.42
N LYS A 4 10.39 4.93 18.57
CA LYS A 4 10.34 5.51 17.22
C LYS A 4 9.53 4.53 16.36
N GLN A 5 8.36 4.95 15.89
CA GLN A 5 7.72 4.22 14.80
C GLN A 5 8.57 4.45 13.55
N VAL A 6 9.16 3.38 13.05
CA VAL A 6 9.84 3.36 11.75
C VAL A 6 8.84 2.76 10.77
N ARG A 7 8.47 3.53 9.74
CA ARG A 7 7.69 3.02 8.63
C ARG A 7 8.64 2.53 7.54
N THR A 8 8.33 1.40 6.95
CA THR A 8 9.16 0.76 5.93
C THR A 8 8.31 0.53 4.70
N SER A 9 8.86 0.80 3.52
CA SER A 9 8.19 0.48 2.25
C SER A 9 8.01 -1.03 2.11
N ASP A 10 6.78 -1.46 1.81
CA ASP A 10 6.50 -2.87 1.49
C ASP A 10 7.10 -3.30 0.14
N ILE A 11 7.39 -2.34 -0.75
CA ILE A 11 7.98 -2.61 -2.07
C ILE A 11 9.51 -2.71 -1.98
N SER A 12 10.18 -1.68 -1.43
CA SER A 12 11.64 -1.61 -1.44
C SER A 12 12.31 -2.00 -0.13
N GLY A 13 11.56 -2.13 0.97
CA GLY A 13 12.10 -2.39 2.30
C GLY A 13 12.88 -1.21 2.90
N LYS A 14 12.80 -0.02 2.30
CA LYS A 14 13.48 1.19 2.78
C LYS A 14 12.69 1.86 3.89
N GLU A 15 13.38 2.45 4.86
CA GLU A 15 12.76 3.35 5.82
C GLU A 15 12.18 4.56 5.08
N LEU A 16 10.92 4.87 5.38
CA LEU A 16 10.19 6.01 4.85
C LEU A 16 10.02 7.07 5.93
N HIS A 17 10.10 8.34 5.54
CA HIS A 17 9.68 9.42 6.42
C HIS A 17 8.15 9.41 6.55
N ASP A 18 7.63 9.78 7.72
CA ASP A 18 6.17 9.78 7.95
C ASP A 18 5.42 10.70 6.96
N ASP A 19 6.09 11.76 6.50
CA ASP A 19 5.56 12.73 5.54
C ASP A 19 5.55 12.23 4.09
N GLU A 20 6.27 11.14 3.80
CA GLU A 20 6.44 10.58 2.45
C GLU A 20 5.69 9.24 2.28
N VAL A 21 5.19 8.67 3.38
CA VAL A 21 4.41 7.44 3.35
C VAL A 21 3.04 7.68 2.75
N ILE A 22 2.78 7.01 1.63
CA ILE A 22 1.43 6.82 1.11
C ILE A 22 0.96 5.43 1.49
N ASN A 23 -0.18 5.37 2.17
CA ASN A 23 -0.86 4.12 2.42
C ASN A 23 -1.79 3.83 1.23
N ILE A 24 -1.52 2.74 0.52
CA ILE A 24 -2.35 2.29 -0.60
C ILE A 24 -3.22 1.16 -0.13
N VAL A 25 -4.53 1.33 -0.27
CA VAL A 25 -5.49 0.27 -0.03
C VAL A 25 -5.94 -0.33 -1.36
N VAL A 26 -5.61 -1.60 -1.57
CA VAL A 26 -6.09 -2.40 -2.70
C VAL A 26 -7.45 -2.99 -2.32
N ARG A 27 -8.53 -2.40 -2.83
CA ARG A 27 -9.92 -2.77 -2.48
C ARG A 27 -10.43 -3.95 -3.29
N THR A 28 -10.02 -4.03 -4.54
CA THR A 28 -10.44 -5.11 -5.46
C THR A 28 -9.23 -5.54 -6.27
N HIS A 29 -9.00 -6.86 -6.34
CA HIS A 29 -7.96 -7.48 -7.14
C HIS A 29 -8.31 -8.96 -7.32
N GLY A 30 -8.34 -9.49 -8.54
CA GLY A 30 -8.84 -10.84 -8.84
C GLY A 30 -8.05 -11.97 -8.17
N LYS A 31 -6.80 -11.70 -7.77
CA LYS A 31 -5.92 -12.67 -7.09
C LYS A 31 -5.83 -12.49 -5.57
N LEU A 32 -6.54 -11.53 -4.99
CA LEU A 32 -6.59 -11.31 -3.54
C LEU A 32 -7.95 -11.75 -3.00
N SER A 33 -7.94 -12.50 -1.90
CA SER A 33 -9.16 -12.95 -1.23
C SER A 33 -9.82 -11.86 -0.37
N GLU A 34 -9.08 -10.82 -0.03
CA GLU A 34 -9.53 -9.70 0.79
C GLU A 34 -8.82 -8.40 0.41
N PRO A 35 -9.36 -7.23 0.78
CA PRO A 35 -8.66 -5.97 0.61
C PRO A 35 -7.39 -5.89 1.44
N LYS A 36 -6.32 -5.42 0.81
CA LYS A 36 -4.99 -5.32 1.41
C LYS A 36 -4.54 -3.86 1.50
N GLN A 37 -3.65 -3.56 2.42
CA GLN A 37 -3.02 -2.25 2.56
C GLN A 37 -1.50 -2.39 2.53
N ILE A 38 -0.83 -1.50 1.82
CA ILE A 38 0.62 -1.40 1.75
C ILE A 38 1.05 0.04 2.02
N ASP A 39 2.21 0.21 2.64
CA ASP A 39 2.85 1.49 2.87
C ASP A 39 4.04 1.62 1.89
N VAL A 40 4.03 2.69 1.10
CA VAL A 40 4.99 2.89 0.01
C VAL A 40 5.33 4.37 -0.14
N ALA A 41 6.46 4.67 -0.78
CA ALA A 41 6.81 6.05 -1.11
C ALA A 41 6.02 6.53 -2.34
N GLU A 42 5.72 7.84 -2.42
CA GLU A 42 5.08 8.41 -3.61
C GLU A 42 5.88 8.16 -4.90
N ALA A 43 7.22 8.17 -4.81
CA ALA A 43 8.09 7.90 -5.94
C ALA A 43 7.98 6.46 -6.48
N GLU A 44 7.62 5.48 -5.63
CA GLU A 44 7.51 4.08 -6.02
C GLU A 44 6.25 3.82 -6.86
N ILE A 45 5.21 4.63 -6.65
CA ILE A 45 3.92 4.50 -7.35
C ILE A 45 3.72 5.51 -8.47
N ALA A 46 4.62 6.48 -8.61
CA ALA A 46 4.67 7.39 -9.76
C ALA A 46 4.61 6.70 -11.15
N PRO A 47 5.23 5.52 -11.38
CA PRO A 47 5.10 4.84 -12.67
C PRO A 47 3.75 4.16 -12.89
N LEU A 48 2.88 4.07 -11.88
CA LEU A 48 1.60 3.39 -11.99
C LEU A 48 0.65 4.18 -12.91
N LYS A 49 0.30 3.57 -14.04
CA LYS A 49 -0.69 4.15 -14.94
C LYS A 49 -2.08 3.92 -14.40
N THR A 50 -2.85 5.00 -14.33
CA THR A 50 -4.24 4.98 -13.92
C THR A 50 -5.12 4.79 -15.15
N THR A 51 -6.11 3.92 -15.06
CA THR A 51 -7.06 3.65 -16.14
C THR A 51 -8.33 3.06 -15.55
N SER A 52 -9.43 3.08 -16.29
CA SER A 52 -10.62 2.32 -15.89
C SER A 52 -10.31 0.81 -15.96
N GLY A 53 -10.22 0.13 -14.82
CA GLY A 53 -9.81 -1.28 -14.76
C GLY A 53 -9.99 -1.93 -13.39
N LEU A 54 -10.04 -3.27 -13.41
CA LEU A 54 -10.46 -4.22 -12.37
C LEU A 54 -9.87 -4.02 -10.96
N ALA A 55 -8.75 -3.31 -10.81
CA ALA A 55 -8.13 -3.05 -9.52
C ALA A 55 -8.48 -1.65 -9.00
N GLU A 56 -9.22 -1.60 -7.89
CA GLU A 56 -9.54 -0.37 -7.19
C GLU A 56 -8.48 -0.10 -6.11
N LEU A 57 -7.83 1.06 -6.23
CA LEU A 57 -6.80 1.52 -5.31
C LEU A 57 -7.29 2.80 -4.62
N GLU A 58 -7.15 2.87 -3.31
CA GLU A 58 -7.37 4.09 -2.54
C GLU A 58 -6.02 4.57 -2.00
N TYR A 59 -5.55 5.71 -2.50
CA TYR A 59 -4.32 6.34 -2.03
C TYR A 59 -4.65 7.22 -0.84
N ARG A 60 -4.12 6.88 0.33
CA ARG A 60 -4.24 7.67 1.56
C ARG A 60 -2.91 8.34 1.83
N ARG A 61 -2.87 9.65 1.57
CA ARG A 61 -1.69 10.49 1.82
C ARG A 61 -1.61 10.87 3.30
N PRO A 62 -0.41 11.22 3.80
CA PRO A 62 -0.21 11.52 5.22
C PRO A 62 -0.96 12.78 5.66
N TYR A 63 -1.24 13.71 4.74
CA TYR A 63 -2.04 14.92 4.98
C TYR A 63 -3.55 14.68 4.97
N GLY A 64 -4.00 13.42 5.04
CA GLY A 64 -5.42 13.06 5.19
C GLY A 64 -6.24 13.14 3.90
N THR A 65 -5.61 13.40 2.75
CA THR A 65 -6.29 13.30 1.45
C THR A 65 -6.33 11.85 1.00
N SER A 66 -7.53 11.38 0.65
CA SER A 66 -7.71 10.11 -0.02
C SER A 66 -8.11 10.33 -1.48
N THR A 67 -7.58 9.51 -2.38
CA THR A 67 -7.97 9.53 -3.80
C THR A 67 -8.16 8.10 -4.27
N THR A 68 -9.34 7.81 -4.79
CA THR A 68 -9.63 6.53 -5.42
C THR A 68 -9.16 6.57 -6.87
N VAL A 69 -8.41 5.56 -7.25
CA VAL A 69 -7.76 5.40 -8.54
C VAL A 69 -8.02 3.99 -9.01
N PHE A 70 -8.27 3.84 -10.30
CA PHE A 70 -8.43 2.53 -10.92
C PHE A 70 -7.18 2.22 -11.75
N THR A 71 -6.81 0.95 -11.80
CA THR A 71 -5.75 0.47 -12.68
C THR A 71 -6.05 -0.95 -13.16
N THR A 72 -5.23 -1.45 -14.08
CA THR A 72 -5.27 -2.87 -14.45
C THR A 72 -4.41 -3.67 -13.49
N GLU A 73 -4.77 -4.95 -13.28
CA GLU A 73 -3.96 -5.85 -12.46
C GLU A 73 -2.52 -5.99 -13.00
N THR A 74 -2.34 -5.92 -14.32
CA THR A 74 -1.02 -6.00 -14.94
C THR A 74 -0.14 -4.79 -14.63
N GLU A 75 -0.70 -3.58 -14.69
CA GLU A 75 0.02 -2.36 -14.32
C GLU A 75 0.34 -2.37 -12.82
N LEU A 76 -0.58 -2.85 -11.98
CA LEU A 76 -0.32 -3.02 -10.56
C LEU A 76 0.80 -4.04 -10.29
N ASP A 77 0.74 -5.24 -10.90
CA ASP A 77 1.76 -6.30 -10.74
C ASP A 77 3.17 -5.83 -11.17
N ASN A 78 3.27 -4.88 -12.12
CA ASN A 78 4.55 -4.29 -12.55
C ASN A 78 5.19 -3.36 -11.51
N VAL A 79 4.38 -2.70 -10.68
CA VAL A 79 4.85 -1.76 -9.65
C VAL A 79 4.94 -2.44 -8.29
N VAL A 80 3.91 -3.23 -7.96
CA VAL A 80 3.78 -3.97 -6.72
C VAL A 80 3.64 -5.45 -7.06
N PRO A 81 4.70 -6.26 -6.88
CA PRO A 81 4.61 -7.68 -7.15
C PRO A 81 3.50 -8.32 -6.34
N LEU A 82 2.72 -9.23 -6.94
CA LEU A 82 1.62 -9.94 -6.28
C LEU A 82 2.00 -10.54 -4.92
N LYS A 83 3.23 -11.03 -4.79
CA LYS A 83 3.74 -11.60 -3.53
C LYS A 83 3.70 -10.59 -2.39
N VAL A 84 4.09 -9.34 -2.65
CA VAL A 84 4.01 -8.24 -1.67
C VAL A 84 2.55 -8.00 -1.27
N LEU A 85 1.63 -7.98 -2.24
CA LEU A 85 0.20 -7.82 -1.96
C LEU A 85 -0.40 -8.99 -1.16
N GLN A 86 0.03 -10.23 -1.41
CA GLN A 86 -0.44 -11.40 -0.67
C GLN A 86 0.08 -11.39 0.77
N ASP A 87 1.34 -11.00 0.96
CA ASP A 87 1.97 -10.90 2.26
C ASP A 87 1.52 -9.66 3.04
N ALA A 88 0.97 -8.65 2.36
CA ALA A 88 0.47 -7.41 2.95
C ALA A 88 -0.65 -7.61 3.96
N ASP A 89 -0.83 -6.59 4.79
CA ASP A 89 -1.85 -6.59 5.83
C ASP A 89 -3.25 -6.36 5.24
N GLY A 90 -4.23 -7.03 5.85
CA GLY A 90 -5.63 -6.75 5.56
C GLY A 90 -6.03 -5.36 6.05
N ILE A 91 -7.08 -4.78 5.47
CA ILE A 91 -7.65 -3.51 5.95
C ILE A 91 -8.41 -3.67 7.28
N ARG A 92 -8.81 -4.89 7.62
CA ARG A 92 -9.53 -5.24 8.84
C ARG A 92 -8.56 -5.99 9.76
N GLY A 93 -8.21 -5.39 10.89
CA GLY A 93 -7.35 -6.02 11.89
C GLY A 93 -6.18 -5.14 12.32
N ARG A 94 -5.39 -5.65 13.27
CA ARG A 94 -4.15 -5.02 13.72
C ARG A 94 -3.08 -5.27 12.67
N ARG A 95 -2.34 -4.22 12.26
CA ARG A 95 -1.19 -4.36 11.36
C ARG A 95 -0.16 -5.32 11.99
N ARG A 96 0.41 -6.23 11.19
CA ARG A 96 1.48 -7.14 11.64
C ARG A 96 2.66 -6.28 12.07
N GLY A 97 3.10 -6.45 13.32
CA GLY A 97 4.21 -5.67 13.90
C GLY A 97 3.83 -4.75 15.05
N VAL A 98 2.54 -4.49 15.29
CA VAL A 98 2.08 -3.82 16.53
C VAL A 98 1.93 -4.86 17.65
N TRP A 99 3.07 -5.44 18.07
CA TRP A 99 3.15 -6.19 19.32
C TRP A 99 3.29 -5.18 20.44
N ILE A 100 2.24 -5.03 21.26
CA ILE A 100 2.36 -4.41 22.58
C ILE A 100 2.64 -5.59 23.50
N ASP A 101 3.89 -5.70 23.95
CA ASP A 101 4.23 -6.45 25.17
C ASP A 101 3.91 -5.55 26.39
#